data_AF-A0A7W1SRQ2-F1
#
_entry.id   AF-A0A7W1SRQ2-F1
#
_cell.length_a   1.000
_cell.length_b   1.000
_cell.length_c   1.000
_cell.angle_alpha   90.00
_cell.angle_beta   90.00
_cell.angle_gamma   90.00
#
_symmetry.space_group_name_H-M   'P 1'
#
loop_
_entity.id
_entity.type
_entity.pdbx_description
1 polymer ?
#
loop_
_entity_poly.entity_id
_entity_poly.type
_entity_poly.pdbx_seq_one_letter_code
_entity_poly.pdbx_strand_id
1 'polypeptide(L)'
;GNTGAMLVGSVYSVKPVSGVIRPCITSALPKENGKVGIILDVGANADCKPDVLYQFGLLGSIYAKHIYGISNPRVGLMNIGEEEKKGNLLAQAAHELMKETTEFNFIGNIEGRDIFNLDVDVMVCDGFTGNIVLKEAEGFYNLIKRRGITDEFFERLNYENYGGTPILGINSNVIIGHGISNEIAIKNMLFLSKNIVEANLSEKIKEAFQ
;
A
#
# COMPACT_ATOMS: atom_id res chain seq x y z
N GLY A 1 14.28 -4.04 10.36
CA GLY A 1 15.41 -3.10 10.17
C GLY A 1 14.88 -1.69 10.01
N ASN A 2 15.74 -0.68 9.84
CA ASN A 2 15.28 0.69 9.53
C ASN A 2 14.69 0.72 8.11
N THR A 3 13.41 1.11 7.96
CA THR A 3 12.67 1.14 6.68
C THR A 3 13.40 1.96 5.62
N GLY A 4 13.93 3.14 5.98
CA GLY A 4 14.68 4.01 5.07
C GLY A 4 15.98 3.36 4.58
N ALA A 5 16.73 2.72 5.48
CA ALA A 5 17.95 2.00 5.10
C ALA A 5 17.65 0.83 4.15
N MET A 6 16.54 0.11 4.37
CA MET A 6 16.09 -0.96 3.48
C MET A 6 15.72 -0.45 2.09
N LEU A 7 14.97 0.66 2.03
CA LEU A 7 14.60 1.30 0.76
C LEU A 7 15.84 1.74 -0.03
N VAL A 8 16.74 2.48 0.61
CA VAL A 8 17.99 2.95 0.01
C VAL A 8 18.83 1.76 -0.45
N GLY A 9 19.07 0.78 0.42
CA GLY A 9 19.83 -0.41 0.07
C GLY A 9 19.26 -1.16 -1.13
N SER A 10 17.93 -1.24 -1.24
CA SER A 10 17.24 -1.88 -2.37
C SER A 10 17.41 -1.09 -3.66
N VAL A 11 17.21 0.22 -3.62
CA VAL A 11 17.39 1.10 -4.78
C VAL A 11 18.82 1.03 -5.31
N TYR A 12 19.83 0.98 -4.43
CA TYR A 12 21.23 0.85 -4.87
C TYR A 12 21.60 -0.55 -5.36
N SER A 13 21.03 -1.59 -4.75
CA SER A 13 21.41 -2.98 -5.06
C SER A 13 20.70 -3.54 -6.29
N VAL A 14 19.40 -3.29 -6.43
CA VAL A 14 18.57 -3.88 -7.50
C VAL A 14 18.00 -2.84 -8.47
N LYS A 15 18.07 -1.55 -8.13
CA LYS A 15 17.56 -0.42 -8.93
C LYS A 15 16.03 -0.41 -9.08
N PRO A 16 15.42 0.78 -9.28
CA PRO A 16 14.03 0.88 -9.71
C PRO A 16 13.81 0.20 -11.06
N VAL A 17 12.59 -0.27 -11.29
CA VAL A 17 12.12 -0.67 -12.61
C VAL A 17 12.19 0.53 -13.54
N SER A 18 12.62 0.34 -14.79
CA SER A 18 12.64 1.41 -15.79
C SER A 18 11.25 2.01 -15.95
N GLY A 19 11.15 3.35 -15.97
CA GLY A 19 9.86 4.05 -16.00
C GLY A 19 9.27 4.35 -14.62
N VAL A 20 9.59 3.57 -13.58
CA VAL A 20 9.15 3.88 -12.20
C VAL A 20 9.96 5.05 -11.65
N ILE A 21 9.28 6.15 -11.31
CA ILE A 21 9.89 7.38 -10.80
C ILE A 21 10.38 7.17 -9.36
N ARG A 22 9.52 6.60 -8.51
CA ARG A 22 9.86 6.27 -7.12
C ARG A 22 9.25 4.93 -6.71
N PRO A 23 10.03 4.02 -6.13
CA PRO A 23 9.50 2.85 -5.43
C PRO A 23 8.67 3.27 -4.21
N CYS A 24 7.72 2.45 -3.80
CA CYS A 24 6.89 2.68 -2.62
C CYS A 24 6.81 1.46 -1.71
N ILE A 25 6.33 1.67 -0.49
CA ILE A 25 5.99 0.61 0.45
C ILE A 25 4.49 0.60 0.69
N THR A 26 3.94 -0.58 0.96
CA THR A 26 2.50 -0.76 1.16
C THR A 26 2.16 -1.14 2.59
N SER A 27 0.89 -1.09 2.97
CA SER A 27 0.40 -1.84 4.12
C SER A 27 -0.92 -2.50 3.78
N ALA A 28 -1.12 -3.71 4.30
CA ALA A 28 -2.41 -4.37 4.28
C ALA A 28 -3.32 -3.75 5.35
N LEU A 29 -4.58 -3.51 5.01
CA LEU A 29 -5.64 -3.10 5.92
C LEU A 29 -6.81 -4.08 5.82
N PRO A 30 -7.38 -4.52 6.95
CA PRO A 30 -8.54 -5.39 6.92
C PRO A 30 -9.76 -4.64 6.39
N LYS A 31 -10.60 -5.35 5.64
CA LYS A 31 -11.94 -4.92 5.25
C LYS A 31 -12.99 -5.61 6.09
N GLU A 32 -14.15 -4.98 6.24
CA GLU A 32 -15.27 -5.48 7.05
C GLU A 32 -15.72 -6.90 6.68
N ASN A 33 -15.62 -7.28 5.40
CA ASN A 33 -16.04 -8.60 4.90
C ASN A 33 -14.95 -9.69 4.98
N GLY A 34 -13.87 -9.47 5.74
CA GLY A 34 -12.77 -10.45 5.81
C GLY A 34 -11.72 -10.30 4.70
N LYS A 35 -11.95 -9.45 3.68
CA LYS A 35 -10.94 -9.18 2.63
C LYS A 35 -9.87 -8.21 3.09
N VAL A 36 -8.86 -8.00 2.26
CA VAL A 36 -7.74 -7.10 2.52
C VAL A 36 -7.75 -5.99 1.46
N GLY A 37 -7.57 -4.74 1.89
CA GLY A 37 -7.20 -3.64 1.00
C GLY A 37 -5.77 -3.22 1.26
N ILE A 38 -5.23 -2.41 0.35
CA ILE A 38 -3.83 -1.98 0.35
C ILE A 38 -3.79 -0.47 0.42
N ILE A 39 -3.03 0.08 1.36
CA ILE A 39 -2.67 1.50 1.37
C ILE A 39 -1.21 1.66 0.91
N LEU A 40 -0.95 2.66 0.09
CA LEU A 40 0.38 3.05 -0.35
C LEU A 40 0.40 4.53 -0.75
N ASP A 41 1.49 5.26 -0.56
CA ASP A 41 2.70 4.88 0.16
C ASP A 41 2.52 5.06 1.68
N VAL A 42 3.23 4.28 2.50
CA VAL A 42 3.16 4.35 3.97
C VAL A 42 4.48 4.75 4.63
N GLY A 43 5.35 5.45 3.91
CA GLY A 43 6.51 6.13 4.49
C GLY A 43 7.82 6.02 3.72
N ALA A 44 7.82 5.51 2.49
CA ALA A 44 9.02 5.56 1.64
C ALA A 44 9.27 6.99 1.11
N ASN A 45 8.21 7.72 0.78
CA ASN A 45 8.24 9.01 0.10
C ASN A 45 7.35 10.01 0.84
N ALA A 46 7.91 10.75 1.79
CA ALA A 46 7.17 11.75 2.56
C ALA A 46 6.46 12.77 1.65
N ASP A 47 7.18 13.30 0.66
CA ASP A 47 6.63 14.21 -0.34
C ASP A 47 6.60 13.55 -1.72
N CYS A 48 5.43 13.59 -2.38
CA CYS A 48 5.23 13.04 -3.71
C CYS A 48 4.86 14.12 -4.74
N LYS A 49 5.05 13.78 -6.01
CA LYS A 49 4.52 14.53 -7.15
C LYS A 49 3.27 13.82 -7.71
N PRO A 50 2.41 14.50 -8.48
CA PRO A 50 1.19 13.90 -9.02
C PRO A 50 1.41 12.63 -9.86
N ASP A 51 2.44 12.64 -10.71
CA ASP A 51 2.88 11.51 -11.54
C ASP A 51 3.36 10.32 -10.70
N VAL A 52 3.98 10.56 -9.55
CA VAL A 52 4.35 9.51 -8.59
C VAL A 52 3.10 8.85 -8.00
N LEU A 53 2.10 9.65 -7.59
CA LEU A 53 0.84 9.09 -7.08
C LEU A 53 0.10 8.28 -8.16
N TYR A 54 0.11 8.74 -9.41
CA TYR A 54 -0.41 7.98 -10.55
C TYR A 54 0.22 6.59 -10.63
N GLN A 55 1.57 6.52 -10.58
CA GLN A 55 2.29 5.24 -10.60
C GLN A 55 2.00 4.37 -9.38
N PHE A 56 1.72 4.96 -8.22
CA PHE A 56 1.27 4.20 -7.05
C PHE A 56 -0.09 3.55 -7.28
N GLY A 57 -1.01 4.21 -7.99
CA GLY A 57 -2.28 3.58 -8.43
C GLY A 57 -2.05 2.31 -9.25
N LEU A 58 -1.15 2.38 -10.24
CA LEU A 58 -0.79 1.24 -11.07
C LEU A 58 -0.08 0.12 -10.27
N LEU A 59 0.95 0.47 -9.49
CA LEU A 59 1.70 -0.50 -8.66
C LEU A 59 0.78 -1.19 -7.65
N GLY A 60 -0.08 -0.43 -6.98
CA GLY A 60 -1.04 -0.94 -6.00
C GLY A 60 -2.07 -1.85 -6.64
N SER A 61 -2.58 -1.49 -7.82
CA SER A 61 -3.51 -2.33 -8.61
C SER A 61 -2.87 -3.67 -8.99
N ILE A 62 -1.64 -3.68 -9.52
CA ILE A 62 -0.90 -4.90 -9.85
C ILE A 62 -0.71 -5.77 -8.60
N TYR A 63 -0.30 -5.18 -7.49
CA TYR A 63 -0.08 -5.90 -6.23
C TYR A 63 -1.37 -6.51 -5.68
N ALA A 64 -2.45 -5.72 -5.59
CA ALA A 64 -3.76 -6.19 -5.13
C ALA A 64 -4.30 -7.34 -6.00
N LYS A 65 -4.13 -7.24 -7.32
CA LYS A 65 -4.57 -8.27 -8.26
C LYS A 65 -3.80 -9.57 -8.12
N HIS A 66 -2.48 -9.50 -8.05
CA HIS A 66 -1.64 -10.69 -8.13
C HIS A 66 -1.33 -11.34 -6.78
N ILE A 67 -1.41 -10.59 -5.68
CA ILE A 67 -1.10 -11.11 -4.34
C ILE A 67 -2.37 -11.37 -3.51
N TYR A 68 -3.42 -10.56 -3.70
CA TYR A 68 -4.69 -10.71 -2.98
C TYR A 68 -5.84 -11.23 -3.86
N GLY A 69 -5.58 -11.51 -5.15
CA GLY A 69 -6.56 -12.09 -6.06
C GLY A 69 -7.72 -11.17 -6.42
N ILE A 70 -7.55 -9.85 -6.28
CA ILE A 70 -8.60 -8.87 -6.57
C ILE A 70 -8.59 -8.58 -8.09
N SER A 71 -9.52 -9.17 -8.84
CA SER A 71 -9.45 -9.19 -10.31
C SER A 71 -9.41 -7.80 -10.99
N ASN A 72 -10.18 -6.84 -10.48
CA ASN A 72 -10.23 -5.45 -10.94
C ASN A 72 -10.21 -4.48 -9.74
N PRO A 73 -9.05 -4.29 -9.09
CA PRO A 73 -8.95 -3.53 -7.85
C PRO A 73 -9.41 -2.09 -8.02
N ARG A 74 -10.33 -1.63 -7.18
CA ARG A 74 -10.75 -0.23 -7.15
C ARG A 74 -9.69 0.61 -6.46
N VAL A 75 -9.14 1.55 -7.21
CA VAL A 75 -8.08 2.46 -6.78
C VAL A 75 -8.70 3.80 -6.41
N GLY A 76 -8.60 4.19 -5.15
CA GLY A 76 -9.07 5.48 -4.63
C GLY A 76 -7.90 6.37 -4.22
N LEU A 77 -8.01 7.67 -4.48
CA LEU A 77 -7.05 8.68 -4.05
C LEU A 77 -7.44 9.27 -2.69
N MET A 78 -6.60 9.11 -1.68
CA MET A 78 -6.84 9.63 -0.33
C MET A 78 -6.99 11.16 -0.36
N ASN A 79 -8.07 11.66 0.22
CA ASN A 79 -8.45 13.05 0.14
C ASN A 79 -9.25 13.50 1.38
N ILE A 80 -9.55 14.80 1.45
CA ILE A 80 -10.36 15.44 2.49
C ILE A 80 -11.84 15.60 2.09
N GLY A 81 -12.24 14.97 1.00
CA GLY A 81 -13.59 14.98 0.44
C GLY A 81 -13.65 14.21 -0.88
N GLU A 82 -14.83 13.69 -1.20
CA GLU A 82 -15.06 12.82 -2.37
C GLU A 82 -15.13 13.60 -3.69
N GLU A 83 -15.39 14.91 -3.66
CA GLU A 83 -15.51 15.71 -4.88
C GLU A 83 -14.15 15.91 -5.58
N GLU A 84 -14.11 15.87 -6.92
CA GLU A 84 -12.87 15.89 -7.72
C GLU A 84 -11.92 17.05 -7.37
N LYS A 85 -12.48 18.22 -7.05
CA LYS A 85 -11.73 19.45 -6.74
C LYS A 85 -11.21 19.53 -5.29
N LYS A 86 -11.49 18.54 -4.45
CA LYS A 86 -11.04 18.52 -3.06
C LYS A 86 -9.57 18.12 -2.94
N GLY A 87 -8.98 18.52 -1.83
CA GLY A 87 -7.61 18.19 -1.48
C GLY A 87 -6.65 19.35 -1.66
N ASN A 88 -5.40 19.10 -1.33
CA ASN A 88 -4.31 20.03 -1.61
C ASN A 88 -3.95 20.01 -3.11
N LEU A 89 -2.99 20.84 -3.51
CA LEU A 89 -2.54 20.93 -4.91
C LEU A 89 -2.04 19.59 -5.47
N LEU A 90 -1.40 18.77 -4.63
CA LEU A 90 -0.94 17.43 -5.02
C LEU A 90 -2.12 16.52 -5.35
N ALA A 91 -3.10 16.42 -4.47
CA ALA A 91 -4.27 15.57 -4.64
C ALA A 91 -5.12 16.00 -5.83
N GLN A 92 -5.39 17.30 -5.99
CA GLN A 92 -6.13 17.82 -7.14
C GLN A 92 -5.43 17.51 -8.47
N ALA A 93 -4.11 17.73 -8.55
CA ALA A 93 -3.35 17.43 -9.76
C ALA A 93 -3.25 15.93 -10.03
N ALA A 94 -3.11 15.10 -9.00
CA ALA A 94 -3.08 13.64 -9.14
C ALA A 94 -4.44 13.11 -9.62
N HIS A 95 -5.54 13.62 -9.07
CA HIS A 95 -6.89 13.28 -9.51
C HIS A 95 -7.08 13.55 -11.01
N GLU A 96 -6.68 14.74 -11.47
CA GLU A 96 -6.75 15.10 -12.89
C GLU A 96 -5.95 14.17 -13.80
N LEU A 97 -4.80 13.65 -13.33
CA LEU A 97 -4.02 12.64 -14.07
C LEU A 97 -4.68 11.26 -14.06
N MET A 98 -5.37 10.90 -12.98
CA MET A 98 -5.95 9.57 -12.79
C MET A 98 -7.32 9.41 -13.43
N LYS A 99 -8.14 10.47 -13.54
CA LYS A 99 -9.55 10.35 -13.93
C LYS A 99 -9.80 9.77 -15.32
N GLU A 100 -8.86 9.98 -16.25
CA GLU A 100 -8.96 9.45 -17.63
C GLU A 100 -8.08 8.21 -17.86
N THR A 101 -7.50 7.63 -16.80
CA THR A 101 -6.64 6.45 -16.96
C THR A 101 -7.43 5.22 -17.40
N THR A 102 -6.81 4.41 -18.24
CA THR A 102 -7.28 3.06 -18.58
C THR A 102 -6.36 1.97 -18.03
N GLU A 103 -5.29 2.34 -17.33
CA GLU A 103 -4.27 1.41 -16.81
C GLU A 103 -4.72 0.73 -15.50
N PHE A 104 -5.62 1.36 -14.76
CA PHE A 104 -6.23 0.81 -13.55
C PHE A 104 -7.64 1.36 -13.33
N ASN A 105 -8.41 0.69 -12.47
CA ASN A 105 -9.79 1.07 -12.16
C ASN A 105 -9.83 2.16 -11.09
N PHE A 106 -9.67 3.41 -11.53
CA PHE A 106 -9.76 4.58 -10.66
C PHE A 106 -11.21 4.91 -10.31
N ILE A 107 -11.53 5.02 -9.02
CA ILE A 107 -12.88 5.30 -8.51
C ILE A 107 -13.05 6.72 -7.96
N GLY A 108 -12.05 7.58 -8.11
CA GLY A 108 -12.08 8.95 -7.61
C GLY A 108 -11.44 9.13 -6.23
N ASN A 109 -11.85 10.21 -5.56
CA ASN A 109 -11.36 10.55 -4.23
C ASN A 109 -12.05 9.69 -3.17
N ILE A 110 -11.31 9.30 -2.14
CA ILE A 110 -11.82 8.62 -0.94
C ILE A 110 -11.43 9.41 0.31
N GLU A 111 -12.19 9.27 1.38
CA GLU A 111 -11.84 9.87 2.67
C GLU A 111 -11.23 8.83 3.63
N GLY A 112 -10.59 9.31 4.70
CA GLY A 112 -9.97 8.44 5.71
C GLY A 112 -10.97 7.47 6.38
N ARG A 113 -12.27 7.80 6.39
CA ARG A 113 -13.32 6.91 6.91
C ARG A 113 -13.56 5.68 6.03
N ASP A 114 -13.17 5.73 4.76
CA ASP A 114 -13.48 4.68 3.78
C ASP A 114 -12.43 3.56 3.74
N ILE A 115 -11.31 3.71 4.46
CA ILE A 115 -10.16 2.79 4.37
C ILE A 115 -10.48 1.35 4.77
N PHE A 116 -11.51 1.14 5.60
CA PHE A 116 -11.99 -0.19 6.00
C PHE A 116 -13.23 -0.65 5.23
N ASN A 117 -13.86 0.26 4.48
CA ASN A 117 -15.05 -0.02 3.70
C ASN A 117 -14.74 -0.96 2.55
N LEU A 118 -15.78 -1.64 2.09
CA LEU A 118 -15.67 -2.56 0.98
C LEU A 118 -15.39 -1.85 -0.32
N ASP A 119 -15.65 -0.54 -0.44
CA ASP A 119 -15.73 0.11 -1.74
C ASP A 119 -14.42 0.54 -2.38
N VAL A 120 -13.32 0.34 -1.68
CA VAL A 120 -11.97 0.63 -2.17
C VAL A 120 -11.02 -0.51 -1.85
N ASP A 121 -10.24 -0.94 -2.83
CA ASP A 121 -9.27 -2.04 -2.67
C ASP A 121 -7.84 -1.52 -2.52
N VAL A 122 -7.53 -0.40 -3.18
CA VAL A 122 -6.21 0.24 -3.19
C VAL A 122 -6.37 1.73 -2.85
N MET A 123 -5.73 2.17 -1.77
CA MET A 123 -5.77 3.55 -1.26
C MET A 123 -4.44 4.23 -1.53
N VAL A 124 -4.44 5.20 -2.45
CA VAL A 124 -3.25 5.93 -2.91
C VAL A 124 -3.07 7.22 -2.11
N CYS A 125 -1.86 7.46 -1.60
CA CYS A 125 -1.48 8.66 -0.87
C CYS A 125 0.04 8.87 -0.92
N ASP A 126 0.50 10.04 -0.51
CA ASP A 126 1.92 10.25 -0.19
C ASP A 126 2.30 9.53 1.11
N GLY A 127 3.60 9.25 1.28
CA GLY A 127 4.10 8.50 2.42
C GLY A 127 3.93 9.22 3.76
N PHE A 128 3.77 10.55 3.80
CA PHE A 128 3.48 11.26 5.04
C PHE A 128 2.04 10.96 5.50
N THR A 129 1.07 11.13 4.59
CA THR A 129 -0.34 10.83 4.83
C THR A 129 -0.55 9.36 5.18
N GLY A 130 -0.05 8.43 4.37
CA GLY A 130 -0.27 7.00 4.59
C GLY A 130 0.37 6.48 5.88
N ASN A 131 1.53 7.02 6.28
CA ASN A 131 2.15 6.65 7.55
C ASN A 131 1.35 7.16 8.76
N ILE A 132 0.77 8.37 8.69
CA ILE A 132 -0.13 8.87 9.75
C ILE A 132 -1.34 7.95 9.90
N VAL A 133 -2.02 7.62 8.80
CA VAL A 133 -3.18 6.72 8.80
C VAL A 133 -2.83 5.35 9.38
N LEU A 134 -1.69 4.78 8.98
CA LEU A 134 -1.23 3.49 9.49
C LEU A 134 -0.95 3.54 11.00
N LYS A 135 -0.25 4.57 11.48
CA LYS A 135 0.08 4.72 12.91
C LYS A 135 -1.14 5.03 13.77
N GLU A 136 -2.14 5.71 13.23
CA GLU A 136 -3.43 5.87 13.89
C GLU A 136 -4.16 4.52 14.04
N ALA A 137 -4.24 3.71 12.97
CA ALA A 137 -4.85 2.38 13.02
C ALA A 137 -4.15 1.44 14.02
N GLU A 138 -2.81 1.42 14.03
CA GLU A 138 -2.01 0.69 15.03
C GLU A 138 -2.28 1.20 16.46
N GLY A 139 -2.41 2.51 16.63
CA GLY A 139 -2.73 3.15 17.91
C GLY A 139 -4.07 2.69 18.46
N PHE A 140 -5.11 2.68 17.62
CA PHE A 140 -6.43 2.17 17.97
C PHE A 140 -6.41 0.68 18.29
N TYR A 141 -5.74 -0.14 17.48
CA TYR A 141 -5.60 -1.58 17.77
C TYR A 141 -5.00 -1.82 19.17
N ASN A 142 -3.90 -1.14 19.49
CA ASN A 142 -3.26 -1.24 20.79
C ASN A 142 -4.16 -0.75 21.93
N LEU A 143 -4.96 0.29 21.71
CA LEU A 143 -5.93 0.79 22.70
C LEU A 143 -7.05 -0.23 22.96
N ILE A 144 -7.61 -0.81 21.90
CA ILE A 144 -8.66 -1.84 21.95
C ILE A 144 -8.15 -3.06 22.73
N LYS A 145 -6.93 -3.52 22.42
CA LYS A 145 -6.25 -4.59 23.17
C LYS A 145 -6.07 -4.27 24.64
N ARG A 146 -5.57 -3.09 25.00
CA ARG A 146 -5.41 -2.67 26.40
C ARG A 146 -6.73 -2.57 27.16
N ARG A 147 -7.84 -2.32 26.45
CA ARG A 147 -9.18 -2.32 27.02
C ARG A 147 -9.80 -3.71 27.13
N GLY A 148 -9.10 -4.77 26.72
CA GLY A 148 -9.59 -6.15 26.79
C GLY A 148 -10.69 -6.46 25.77
N ILE A 149 -10.87 -5.62 24.75
CA ILE A 149 -11.84 -5.86 23.68
C ILE A 149 -11.20 -6.83 22.69
N THR A 150 -11.87 -7.95 22.45
CA THR A 150 -11.46 -8.95 21.46
C THR A 150 -12.53 -9.01 20.38
N ASP A 151 -12.11 -8.79 19.14
CA ASP A 151 -12.99 -8.75 17.97
C ASP A 151 -12.20 -9.21 16.75
N GLU A 152 -12.81 -10.05 15.91
CA GLU A 152 -12.13 -10.67 14.77
C GLU A 152 -11.61 -9.63 13.78
N PHE A 153 -12.35 -8.54 13.53
CA PHE A 153 -11.90 -7.49 12.63
C PHE A 153 -10.70 -6.74 13.23
N PHE A 154 -10.78 -6.34 14.50
CA PHE A 154 -9.67 -5.62 15.13
C PHE A 154 -8.40 -6.46 15.26
N GLU A 155 -8.49 -7.78 15.45
CA GLU A 155 -7.31 -8.66 15.42
C GLU A 155 -6.56 -8.62 14.09
N ARG A 156 -7.28 -8.37 13.00
CA ARG A 156 -6.68 -8.26 11.66
C ARG A 156 -5.94 -6.94 11.43
N LEU A 157 -5.94 -6.01 12.38
CA LEU A 157 -5.04 -4.85 12.38
C LEU A 157 -3.64 -5.19 12.93
N ASN A 158 -3.44 -6.39 13.48
CA ASN A 158 -2.11 -6.82 13.91
C ASN A 158 -1.18 -7.02 12.71
N TYR A 159 -0.11 -6.21 12.64
CA TYR A 159 0.89 -6.29 11.58
C TYR A 159 1.54 -7.69 11.46
N GLU A 160 1.62 -8.43 12.57
CA GLU A 160 2.22 -9.77 12.62
C GLU A 160 1.48 -10.76 11.72
N ASN A 161 0.18 -10.55 11.47
CA ASN A 161 -0.63 -11.41 10.59
C ASN A 161 -0.21 -11.33 9.13
N TYR A 162 0.40 -10.20 8.72
CA TYR A 162 0.87 -9.97 7.36
C TYR A 162 2.38 -10.16 7.23
N GLY A 163 3.11 -10.05 8.35
CA GLY A 163 4.53 -10.36 8.48
C GLY A 163 5.48 -9.27 7.99
N GLY A 164 5.17 -8.63 6.86
CA GLY A 164 5.97 -7.53 6.32
C GLY A 164 5.30 -6.85 5.13
N THR A 165 6.04 -5.97 4.48
CA THR A 165 5.58 -5.24 3.30
C THR A 165 6.61 -5.28 2.17
N PRO A 166 6.21 -5.51 0.91
CA PRO A 166 7.13 -5.42 -0.20
C PRO A 166 7.46 -3.97 -0.54
N ILE A 167 8.67 -3.77 -1.06
CA ILE A 167 9.01 -2.57 -1.82
C ILE A 167 8.54 -2.80 -3.26
N LEU A 168 7.57 -2.01 -3.71
CA LEU A 168 7.07 -2.07 -5.08
C LEU A 168 7.88 -1.13 -5.99
N GLY A 169 8.03 -1.50 -7.27
CA GLY A 169 8.70 -0.66 -8.27
C GLY A 169 10.22 -0.82 -8.35
N ILE A 170 10.79 -1.91 -7.81
CA ILE A 170 12.21 -2.28 -7.94
C ILE A 170 12.38 -3.57 -8.76
N ASN A 171 13.55 -3.80 -9.36
CA ASN A 171 13.76 -4.92 -10.30
C ASN A 171 13.78 -6.33 -9.67
N SER A 172 13.58 -6.44 -8.36
CA SER A 172 13.63 -7.69 -7.58
C SER A 172 12.61 -7.64 -6.44
N ASN A 173 12.43 -8.76 -5.74
CA ASN A 173 11.53 -8.85 -4.60
C ASN A 173 12.28 -8.53 -3.30
N VAL A 174 11.90 -7.46 -2.62
CA VAL A 174 12.42 -7.11 -1.29
C VAL A 174 11.25 -6.89 -0.34
N ILE A 175 11.31 -7.53 0.84
CA ILE A 175 10.30 -7.38 1.89
C ILE A 175 10.93 -6.73 3.12
N ILE A 176 10.22 -5.76 3.68
CA ILE A 176 10.55 -5.06 4.92
C ILE A 176 9.67 -5.61 6.03
N GLY A 177 10.29 -6.17 7.06
CA GLY A 177 9.63 -6.48 8.32
C GLY A 177 9.62 -5.31 9.29
N HIS A 178 8.68 -5.35 10.23
CA HIS A 178 8.64 -4.39 11.33
C HIS A 178 9.85 -4.57 12.26
N GLY A 179 10.33 -3.50 12.90
CA GLY A 179 11.51 -3.54 13.78
C GLY A 179 11.35 -4.43 15.02
N ILE A 180 10.12 -4.81 15.37
CA ILE A 180 9.75 -5.65 16.53
C ILE A 180 9.16 -7.00 16.10
N SER A 181 9.41 -7.43 14.85
CA SER A 181 8.87 -8.68 14.31
C SER A 181 9.27 -9.89 15.17
N ASN A 182 8.27 -10.63 15.64
CA ASN A 182 8.42 -11.90 16.35
C ASN A 182 8.41 -13.09 15.37
N GLU A 183 8.47 -14.32 15.90
CA GLU A 183 8.46 -15.56 15.12
C GLU A 183 7.21 -15.71 14.23
N ILE A 184 6.05 -15.18 14.66
CA ILE A 184 4.81 -15.19 13.88
C ILE A 184 4.94 -14.27 12.68
N ALA A 185 5.41 -13.04 12.90
CA ALA A 185 5.64 -12.07 11.83
C ALA A 185 6.67 -12.59 10.81
N ILE A 186 7.79 -13.18 11.26
CA ILE A 186 8.80 -13.75 10.38
C ILE A 186 8.23 -14.92 9.56
N LYS A 187 7.47 -15.83 10.19
CA LYS A 187 6.79 -16.93 9.48
C LYS A 187 5.86 -16.39 8.39
N ASN A 188 5.03 -15.40 8.70
CA ASN A 188 4.10 -14.82 7.74
C ASN A 188 4.81 -14.05 6.62
N MET A 189 5.96 -13.42 6.93
CA MET A 189 6.81 -12.77 5.93
C MET A 189 7.40 -13.77 4.92
N LEU A 190 7.76 -14.98 5.36
CA LEU A 190 8.20 -16.04 4.45
C LEU A 190 7.08 -16.50 3.52
N PHE A 191 5.85 -16.61 4.02
CA PHE A 191 4.69 -16.90 3.18
C PHE A 191 4.41 -15.79 2.17
N LEU A 192 4.48 -14.52 2.60
CA LEU A 192 4.36 -13.38 1.69
C LEU A 192 5.45 -13.40 0.61
N SER A 193 6.70 -13.69 0.98
CA SER A 193 7.83 -13.84 0.06
C SER A 193 7.56 -14.92 -0.99
N LYS A 194 7.08 -16.08 -0.54
CA LYS A 194 6.70 -17.18 -1.43
C LYS A 194 5.62 -16.74 -2.41
N ASN A 195 4.54 -16.12 -1.93
CA ASN A 195 3.43 -15.68 -2.78
C ASN A 195 3.88 -14.65 -3.84
N ILE A 196 4.76 -13.72 -3.45
CA ILE A 196 5.31 -12.71 -4.38
C ILE A 196 6.17 -13.35 -5.47
N VAL A 197 7.00 -14.32 -5.11
CA VAL A 197 7.84 -15.05 -6.06
C VAL A 197 6.98 -15.90 -7.00
N GLU A 198 6.02 -16.66 -6.48
CA GLU A 198 5.11 -17.49 -7.28
C GLU A 198 4.24 -16.64 -8.24
N ALA A 199 3.87 -15.43 -7.83
CA ALA A 199 3.12 -14.50 -8.65
C ALA A 199 3.97 -13.80 -9.74
N ASN A 200 5.30 -13.94 -9.72
CA ASN A 200 6.25 -13.20 -10.57
C ASN A 200 6.02 -11.69 -10.55
N LEU A 201 5.77 -11.12 -9.37
CA LEU A 201 5.33 -9.72 -9.20
C LEU A 201 6.29 -8.71 -9.85
N SER A 202 7.60 -8.86 -9.66
CA SER A 202 8.60 -7.95 -10.23
C SER A 202 8.56 -7.89 -11.75
N GLU A 203 8.33 -9.02 -12.41
CA GLU A 203 8.24 -9.08 -13.88
C GLU A 203 6.95 -8.43 -14.37
N LYS A 204 5.82 -8.67 -13.69
CA LYS A 204 4.55 -8.01 -14.02
C LYS A 204 4.61 -6.49 -13.88
N ILE A 205 5.34 -6.01 -12.87
CA ILE A 205 5.61 -4.57 -12.72
C ILE A 205 6.50 -4.09 -13.87
N LYS A 206 7.56 -4.82 -14.25
CA LYS A 206 8.39 -4.42 -15.40
C LYS A 206 7.58 -4.33 -16.69
N GLU A 207 6.76 -5.32 -16.99
CA GLU A 207 5.89 -5.36 -18.18
C GLU A 207 4.92 -4.18 -18.23
N ALA A 208 4.37 -3.77 -17.08
CA ALA A 208 3.43 -2.65 -17.01
C ALA A 208 4.07 -1.26 -17.16
N PHE A 209 5.40 -1.15 -17.07
CA PHE A 209 6.14 0.12 -17.12
C PHE A 209 7.09 0.21 -18.33
N GLN A 210 6.98 -0.73 -19.28
CA GLN A 210 7.67 -0.73 -20.58
C GLN A 210 6.83 -0.06 -21.66
#